data_AF-A0A2Z6QZL7-F1
#
_entry.id   AF-A0A2Z6QZL7-F1
#
_cell.length_a   1.000
_cell.length_b   1.000
_cell.length_c   1.000
_cell.angle_alpha   90.00
_cell.angle_beta   90.00
_cell.angle_gamma   90.00
#
_symmetry.space_group_name_H-M   'P 1'
#
loop_
_entity.id
_entity.type
_entity.pdbx_description
1 polymer ?
#
loop_
_entity_poly.entity_id
_entity_poly.type
_entity_poly.pdbx_seq_one_letter_code
_entity_poly.pdbx_strand_id
1 'polypeptide(L)'
;MYQVLVNWLRKIYGYEITGQWHLEQVCDDGDYHHLYCDLTIKKPESLHLEGLLELLATASISKLEGHFEQVFNMQSEIEETNLLRSSIARFLAENDKIKAENNKIKAENDKIRVENTELKARIAKLEDKQT
;
A
#
# COMPACT_ATOMS: atom_id res chain seq x y z
N MET A 1 15.39 4.16 28.75
CA MET A 1 15.80 5.32 27.92
C MET A 1 14.83 5.53 26.74
N TYR A 2 14.56 4.52 25.89
CA TYR A 2 13.67 4.70 24.73
C TYR A 2 12.21 5.08 25.05
N GLN A 3 11.66 4.69 26.21
CA GLN A 3 10.30 5.09 26.61
C GLN A 3 10.11 6.61 26.71
N VAL A 4 11.14 7.36 27.11
CA VAL A 4 11.08 8.84 27.15
C VAL A 4 11.01 9.39 25.73
N LEU A 5 11.85 8.89 24.82
CA LEU A 5 11.84 9.26 23.40
C LEU A 5 10.49 8.94 22.74
N VAL A 6 9.98 7.71 22.93
CA VAL A 6 8.67 7.27 22.42
C VAL A 6 7.55 8.15 22.95
N ASN A 7 7.56 8.47 24.25
CA ASN A 7 6.54 9.33 24.84
C ASN A 7 6.65 10.78 24.36
N TRP A 8 7.86 11.29 24.13
CA TRP A 8 8.07 12.62 23.58
C TRP A 8 7.55 12.71 22.14
N LEU A 9 7.94 11.78 21.26
CA LEU A 9 7.47 11.72 19.88
C LEU A 9 5.94 11.64 19.79
N ARG A 10 5.33 10.80 20.62
CA ARG A 10 3.88 10.66 20.69
C ARG A 10 3.18 11.91 21.23
N LYS A 11 3.67 12.50 22.32
CA LYS A 11 3.01 13.64 22.98
C LYS A 11 3.17 14.96 22.23
N ILE A 12 4.35 15.19 21.64
CA ILE A 12 4.66 16.47 21.01
C ILE A 12 4.26 16.48 19.53
N TYR A 13 4.50 15.38 18.82
CA TYR A 13 4.28 15.31 17.37
C TYR A 13 3.09 14.44 16.98
N GLY A 14 2.43 13.78 17.94
CA GLY A 14 1.24 12.97 17.67
C GLY A 14 1.52 11.67 16.90
N TYR A 15 2.78 11.24 16.82
CA TYR A 15 3.15 10.02 16.09
C TYR A 15 2.67 8.75 16.79
N GLU A 16 2.29 7.76 15.99
CA GLU A 16 2.14 6.37 16.42
C GLU A 16 3.52 5.70 16.30
N ILE A 17 4.00 5.17 17.42
CA ILE A 17 5.30 4.51 17.51
C ILE A 17 5.06 3.06 17.89
N THR A 18 5.52 2.12 17.06
CA THR A 18 5.58 0.70 17.42
C THR A 18 7.03 0.31 17.60
N GLY A 19 7.31 -0.48 18.64
CA GLY A 19 8.66 -0.94 18.96
C GLY A 19 8.72 -2.45 18.93
N GLN A 20 9.73 -3.01 18.26
CA GLN A 20 10.06 -4.42 18.33
C GLN A 20 11.42 -4.59 19.02
N TRP A 21 11.49 -5.51 19.97
CA TRP A 21 12.73 -5.81 20.66
C TRP A 21 13.39 -7.00 20.00
N HIS A 22 14.68 -6.86 19.73
CA HIS A 22 15.52 -7.90 19.19
C HIS A 22 16.56 -8.24 20.25
N LEU A 23 16.61 -9.53 20.57
CA LEU A 23 17.67 -10.07 21.40
C LEU A 23 18.60 -10.83 20.47
N GLU A 24 19.76 -10.25 20.22
CA GLU A 24 20.85 -11.02 19.67
C GLU A 24 21.63 -11.54 20.87
N GLN A 25 21.63 -12.87 21.08
CA GLN A 25 22.19 -13.55 22.24
C GLN A 25 23.28 -14.55 21.78
N VAL A 26 24.50 -14.56 22.34
CA VAL A 26 25.49 -15.64 22.34
C VAL A 26 26.25 -15.49 23.64
N CYS A 27 26.38 -16.53 24.47
CA CYS A 27 27.24 -16.57 25.67
C CYS A 27 27.01 -17.94 26.40
N ASP A 28 27.98 -18.86 26.45
CA ASP A 28 28.66 -19.38 27.67
C ASP A 28 30.20 -19.60 27.56
N ASP A 29 31.02 -18.63 27.93
CA ASP A 29 30.74 -17.32 27.42
C ASP A 29 30.62 -17.37 25.86
N GLY A 30 31.30 -16.43 25.23
CA GLY A 30 31.61 -16.48 23.81
C GLY A 30 30.74 -15.56 22.98
N ASP A 31 29.87 -14.83 23.66
CA ASP A 31 29.43 -13.46 23.37
C ASP A 31 28.63 -13.17 22.10
N TYR A 32 27.50 -12.50 22.33
CA TYR A 32 26.73 -11.52 21.57
C TYR A 32 25.50 -11.24 22.41
N HIS A 33 25.45 -10.28 23.33
CA HIS A 33 24.16 -9.82 23.85
C HIS A 33 23.92 -8.38 23.42
N HIS A 34 23.33 -8.19 22.24
CA HIS A 34 22.83 -6.89 21.84
C HIS A 34 21.31 -6.88 21.96
N LEU A 35 20.84 -6.14 22.96
CA LEU A 35 19.48 -5.67 23.01
C LEU A 35 19.42 -4.46 22.08
N TYR A 36 18.83 -4.66 20.91
CA TYR A 36 18.45 -3.54 20.06
C TYR A 36 16.94 -3.49 19.89
N CYS A 37 16.44 -2.29 19.63
CA CYS A 37 15.03 -2.05 19.46
C CYS A 37 14.80 -1.27 18.19
N ASP A 38 13.94 -1.82 17.33
CA ASP A 38 13.47 -1.16 16.13
C ASP A 38 12.22 -0.36 16.49
N LEU A 39 12.28 0.94 16.25
CA LEU A 39 11.17 1.85 16.41
C LEU A 39 10.67 2.30 15.04
N THR A 40 9.46 1.88 14.74
CA THR A 40 8.71 2.28 13.56
C THR A 40 7.88 3.52 13.90
N ILE A 41 8.06 4.59 13.13
CA ILE A 41 7.41 5.89 13.35
C ILE A 41 6.45 6.17 12.20
N LYS A 42 5.16 6.36 12.49
CA LYS A 42 4.15 6.72 11.49
C LYS A 42 3.16 7.74 12.05
N LYS A 43 2.49 8.48 11.17
CA LYS A 43 1.33 9.30 11.57
C LYS A 43 0.12 8.41 11.85
N PRO A 44 -0.76 8.79 12.80
CA PRO A 44 -2.04 8.11 12.98
C PRO A 44 -2.79 8.06 11.64
N GLU A 45 -3.34 6.90 11.30
CA GLU A 45 -4.07 6.64 10.04
C GLU A 45 -3.22 6.65 8.76
N SER A 46 -1.92 6.95 8.86
CA SER A 46 -1.01 6.81 7.72
C SER A 46 -0.69 5.33 7.50
N LEU A 47 -0.86 4.91 6.26
CA LEU A 47 -0.36 3.63 5.79
C LEU A 47 1.12 3.70 5.34
N HIS A 48 1.76 4.85 5.46
CA HIS A 48 3.16 5.09 5.10
C HIS A 48 4.01 5.31 6.35
N LEU A 49 5.20 4.71 6.34
CA LEU A 49 6.22 4.90 7.37
C LEU A 49 6.84 6.31 7.24
N GLU A 50 6.98 7.02 8.35
CA GLU A 50 7.68 8.32 8.38
C GLU A 50 9.15 8.19 8.80
N GLY A 51 9.49 7.16 9.56
CA GLY A 51 10.88 6.88 9.91
C GLY A 51 11.06 5.51 10.55
N LEU A 52 12.25 4.95 10.36
CA LEU A 52 12.75 3.77 11.07
C LEU A 52 13.94 4.21 11.92
N LEU A 53 13.90 3.89 13.21
CA LEU A 53 15.01 4.14 14.12
C LEU A 53 15.41 2.85 14.81
N GLU A 54 16.66 2.44 14.63
CA GLU A 54 17.25 1.31 15.33
C GLU A 54 18.09 1.81 16.51
N LEU A 55 17.79 1.33 17.71
CA LEU A 55 18.50 1.69 18.94
C LEU A 55 19.36 0.52 19.41
N LEU A 56 20.68 0.61 19.21
CA LEU A 56 21.64 -0.40 19.68
C LEU A 56 22.22 -0.02 21.05
N ALA A 57 22.11 -0.92 22.04
CA ALA A 57 22.61 -0.66 23.39
C ALA A 57 24.14 -0.55 23.48
N THR A 58 24.87 -1.42 22.77
CA THR A 58 26.34 -1.41 22.63
C THR A 58 26.72 -2.20 21.39
N ALA A 59 27.29 -1.57 20.36
CA ALA A 59 27.74 -2.25 19.14
C ALA A 59 29.16 -1.83 18.77
N SER A 60 29.93 -2.73 18.17
CA SER A 60 31.20 -2.36 17.51
C SER A 60 30.92 -1.53 16.26
N ILE A 61 31.90 -0.74 15.80
CA ILE A 61 31.73 0.13 14.61
C ILE A 61 31.34 -0.69 13.37
N SER A 62 32.03 -1.81 13.12
CA SER A 62 31.72 -2.68 11.97
C SER A 62 30.29 -3.26 12.04
N LYS A 63 29.76 -3.50 13.25
CA LYS A 63 28.38 -3.95 13.43
C LYS A 63 27.40 -2.81 13.21
N LEU A 64 27.70 -1.61 13.71
CA LEU A 64 26.91 -0.41 13.45
C LEU A 64 26.79 -0.12 11.95
N GLU A 65 27.89 -0.26 11.18
CA GLU A 65 27.88 -0.13 9.72
C GLU A 65 26.97 -1.17 9.06
N GLY A 66 27.01 -2.44 9.51
CA GLY A 66 26.13 -3.48 9.01
C GLY A 66 24.64 -3.18 9.24
N HIS A 67 24.28 -2.73 10.45
CA HIS A 67 22.91 -2.32 10.78
C HIS A 67 22.48 -1.07 9.99
N PHE A 68 23.40 -0.12 9.76
CA PHE A 68 23.13 1.06 8.94
C PHE A 68 22.74 0.69 7.50
N GLU A 69 23.49 -0.23 6.87
CA GLU A 69 23.17 -0.72 5.53
C GLU A 69 21.83 -1.48 5.50
N GLN A 70 21.51 -2.25 6.54
CA GLN A 70 20.22 -2.93 6.64
C GLN A 70 19.03 -1.96 6.70
N VAL A 71 19.11 -0.94 7.57
CA VAL A 71 18.08 0.10 7.68
C VAL A 71 17.89 0.83 6.35
N PHE A 72 18.99 1.11 5.64
CA PHE A 72 18.94 1.77 4.34
C PHE A 72 18.24 0.91 3.27
N ASN A 73 18.56 -0.40 3.23
CA ASN A 73 17.90 -1.34 2.33
C ASN A 73 16.40 -1.47 2.64
N MET A 74 16.03 -1.59 3.92
CA MET A 74 14.62 -1.63 4.34
C MET A 74 13.87 -0.36 3.92
N GLN A 75 14.51 0.81 4.00
CA GLN A 75 13.91 2.06 3.56
C GLN A 75 13.61 2.05 2.05
N SER A 76 14.52 1.53 1.23
CA SER A 76 14.31 1.36 -0.21
C SER A 76 13.12 0.44 -0.51
N GLU A 77 13.04 -0.72 0.15
CA GLU A 77 11.93 -1.67 -0.01
C GLU A 77 10.57 -1.07 0.39
N ILE A 78 10.56 -0.26 1.45
CA ILE A 78 9.35 0.45 1.90
C ILE A 78 8.91 1.47 0.85
N GLU A 79 9.85 2.20 0.25
CA GLU A 79 9.54 3.19 -0.79
C GLU A 79 8.98 2.51 -2.06
N GLU A 80 9.58 1.42 -2.49
CA GLU A 80 9.07 0.59 -3.60
C GLU A 80 7.66 0.06 -3.30
N THR A 81 7.42 -0.44 -2.08
CA THR A 81 6.11 -0.93 -1.64
C THR A 81 5.06 0.19 -1.66
N ASN A 82 5.43 1.41 -1.27
CA ASN A 82 4.54 2.57 -1.30
C ASN A 82 4.19 2.99 -2.75
N LEU A 83 5.16 2.96 -3.66
CA LEU A 83 4.95 3.21 -5.08
C LEU A 83 4.02 2.16 -5.71
N LEU A 84 4.21 0.89 -5.35
CA LEU A 84 3.37 -0.21 -5.81
C LEU A 84 1.93 -0.04 -5.31
N ARG A 85 1.73 0.26 -4.02
CA ARG A 85 0.40 0.53 -3.44
C ARG A 85 -0.30 1.70 -4.13
N SER A 86 0.43 2.78 -4.40
CA SER A 86 -0.10 3.95 -5.11
C SER A 86 -0.53 3.60 -6.54
N SER A 87 0.21 2.72 -7.21
CA SER A 87 -0.13 2.23 -8.55
C SER A 87 -1.34 1.30 -8.54
N ILE A 88 -1.45 0.41 -7.56
CA ILE A 88 -2.64 -0.44 -7.36
C ILE A 88 -3.89 0.42 -7.16
N ALA A 89 -3.82 1.46 -6.31
CA ALA A 89 -4.95 2.36 -6.07
C ALA A 89 -5.41 3.06 -7.36
N ARG A 90 -4.47 3.51 -8.21
CA ARG A 90 -4.80 4.09 -9.52
C ARG A 90 -5.49 3.08 -10.45
N PHE A 91 -4.96 1.86 -10.55
CA PHE A 91 -5.56 0.83 -11.39
C PHE A 91 -6.96 0.42 -10.93
N LEU A 92 -7.20 0.36 -9.62
CA LEU A 92 -8.54 0.11 -9.08
C LEU A 92 -9.53 1.21 -9.50
N ALA A 93 -9.14 2.48 -9.36
CA ALA A 93 -9.97 3.60 -9.76
C ALA A 93 -10.25 3.62 -11.28
N GLU A 94 -9.28 3.22 -12.10
CA GLU A 94 -9.45 3.10 -13.55
C GLU A 94 -10.38 1.95 -13.93
N ASN A 95 -10.26 0.80 -13.26
CA ASN A 95 -11.18 -0.33 -13.44
C ASN A 95 -12.63 0.04 -13.11
N ASP A 96 -12.87 0.82 -12.06
CA ASP A 96 -14.22 1.28 -11.72
C ASP A 96 -14.80 2.19 -12.81
N LYS A 97 -13.98 3.06 -13.41
CA LYS A 97 -14.40 3.89 -14.57
C LYS A 97 -14.74 3.04 -15.78
N ILE A 98 -13.88 2.07 -16.14
CA ILE A 98 -14.10 1.15 -17.25
C ILE A 98 -15.39 0.35 -17.04
N LYS A 99 -15.63 -0.11 -15.81
CA LYS A 99 -16.86 -0.84 -15.46
C LYS A 99 -18.11 0.03 -15.64
N ALA A 100 -18.04 1.30 -15.25
CA ALA A 100 -19.13 2.25 -15.47
C ALA A 100 -19.40 2.51 -16.95
N GLU A 101 -18.35 2.67 -17.77
CA GLU A 101 -18.48 2.84 -19.23
C GLU A 101 -19.06 1.59 -19.90
N ASN A 102 -18.61 0.39 -19.53
CA ASN A 102 -19.15 -0.86 -20.04
C ASN A 102 -20.66 -0.99 -19.77
N ASN A 103 -21.13 -0.57 -18.60
CA ASN A 103 -22.56 -0.56 -18.29
C ASN A 103 -23.33 0.41 -19.18
N LYS A 104 -22.77 1.58 -19.50
CA LYS A 104 -23.39 2.54 -20.44
C LYS A 104 -23.48 1.96 -21.85
N ILE A 105 -22.39 1.38 -22.35
CA ILE A 105 -22.35 0.74 -23.68
C ILE A 105 -23.38 -0.39 -23.76
N LYS A 106 -23.52 -1.19 -22.69
CA LYS A 106 -24.52 -2.27 -22.63
C LYS A 106 -25.94 -1.72 -22.75
N ALA A 107 -26.27 -0.65 -22.02
CA ALA A 107 -27.59 -0.01 -22.10
C ALA A 107 -27.87 0.56 -23.49
N GLU A 108 -26.87 1.17 -24.13
CA GLU A 108 -27.00 1.70 -25.49
C GLU A 108 -27.20 0.58 -26.53
N ASN A 109 -26.47 -0.53 -26.40
CA ASN A 109 -26.67 -1.72 -27.23
C ASN A 109 -28.09 -2.32 -27.09
N ASP A 110 -28.62 -2.37 -25.87
CA ASP A 110 -29.99 -2.83 -25.64
C ASP A 110 -31.01 -1.92 -26.35
N LYS A 111 -30.80 -0.60 -26.32
CA LYS A 111 -31.64 0.37 -27.04
C LYS A 111 -31.56 0.17 -28.56
N ILE A 112 -30.36 0.03 -29.11
CA ILE A 112 -30.16 -0.24 -30.54
C ILE A 112 -30.83 -1.55 -30.96
N ARG A 113 -30.82 -2.58 -30.09
CA ARG A 113 -31.50 -3.85 -30.36
C ARG A 113 -33.02 -3.70 -30.44
N VAL A 114 -33.61 -2.86 -29.59
CA VAL A 114 -35.04 -2.54 -29.63
C VAL A 114 -35.36 -1.79 -30.94
N GLU A 115 -34.62 -0.73 -31.25
CA GLU A 115 -34.79 0.06 -32.48
C GLU A 115 -34.68 -0.81 -33.74
N ASN A 116 -33.72 -1.74 -33.78
CA ASN A 116 -33.57 -2.68 -34.89
C ASN A 116 -34.76 -3.65 -35.03
N THR A 117 -35.33 -4.11 -33.91
CA THR A 117 -36.53 -4.96 -33.93
C THR A 117 -37.73 -4.21 -34.49
N GLU A 118 -37.92 -2.95 -34.10
CA GLU A 118 -38.98 -2.10 -34.62
C GLU A 118 -38.83 -1.81 -36.12
N LEU A 119 -37.61 -1.51 -36.58
CA LEU A 119 -37.33 -1.28 -37.99
C LEU A 119 -37.63 -2.51 -38.84
N LYS A 120 -37.19 -3.70 -38.39
CA LYS A 120 -37.52 -4.97 -39.06
C LYS A 120 -39.03 -5.19 -39.17
N ALA A 121 -39.79 -4.91 -38.11
CA ALA A 121 -41.25 -5.02 -38.13
C ALA A 121 -41.91 -4.01 -39.09
N ARG A 122 -41.37 -2.80 -39.22
CA ARG A 122 -41.85 -1.79 -40.19
C ARG A 122 -41.58 -2.20 -41.63
N ILE A 123 -40.40 -2.76 -41.91
CA ILE A 123 -40.02 -3.27 -43.23
C ILE A 123 -41.01 -4.36 -43.68
N ALA A 124 -41.25 -5.38 -42.84
CA ALA A 124 -42.20 -6.46 -43.16
C ALA A 124 -43.61 -5.93 -43.49
N LYS A 125 -44.13 -4.96 -42.71
CA LYS A 125 -45.44 -4.34 -42.98
C LYS A 125 -45.50 -3.54 -44.29
N LEU A 126 -44.37 -3.02 -44.77
CA LEU A 126 -44.31 -2.30 -46.04
C LEU A 126 -44.23 -3.28 -47.21
N GLU A 127 -43.49 -4.37 -47.06
CA GLU A 127 -43.41 -5.47 -48.04
C GLU A 127 -44.79 -6.10 -48.26
N ASP A 128 -45.53 -6.40 -47.18
CA ASP A 128 -46.90 -6.94 -47.24
C ASP A 128 -47.89 -6.03 -47.98
N LYS A 129 -47.64 -4.72 -48.03
CA LYS A 129 -48.50 -3.75 -48.74
C LYS A 129 -48.18 -3.62 -50.23
N GLN A 130 -47.03 -4.12 -50.66
CA GLN A 130 -46.57 -4.06 -52.05
C GLN A 130 -46.89 -5.33 -52.84
N THR A 131 -47.24 -6.42 -52.15
CA THR A 131 -47.83 -7.66 -52.68
C THR A 131 -49.35 -7.64 -52.66
#